data_AF-A0A1F3GXW2-F1
#
_entry.id   AF-A0A1F3GXW2-F1
#
_cell.length_a   1.000
_cell.length_b   1.000
_cell.length_c   1.000
_cell.angle_alpha   90.00
_cell.angle_beta   90.00
_cell.angle_gamma   90.00
#
_symmetry.space_group_name_H-M   'P 1'
#
loop_
_entity.id
_entity.type
_entity.pdbx_description
1 polymer ?
#
loop_
_entity_poly.entity_id
_entity_poly.type
_entity_poly.pdbx_seq_one_letter_code
_entity_poly.pdbx_strand_id
1 'polypeptide(L)'
;MKTAVVIYFVLLSLSLYGQGLAGNVVAIPANSTEPTSSVTYGHVSGHHDKVAIASDSTIVSFSAIEKKRGKAVSINVGLNMAMRGFNRIVLEDEYAQINLRSMRNNINTLPVWDTNRFTTNLIGHPYHGSMYFNSARANGFEFDQSSLVTAAGSLMWEYLMETKPPSHNDLWATTVGGAALGEVLFRLSDLILDNRTTGLARAGRELLAGILSPTRLITRLTTGEAWKTGQSKGNFLYSPPYLLELYLGETMSVAHNPIANQWSTTLGTGLQYGERFEILIGKPYEWFRATGEAMIGNEGFYLTQVNTLGLLVNKKLFQNRETWVTGGLFQHFNYYDVKQKSGENRALPLYISEAASIGPGVIVYQKKNEIKAQFEAYLSGIILGASTSDHFKLEDRDYNFGSGFSLKLNSLIQFTQKLQISLFAENYMLFSWKGVDDYDMLKTLTMDEIDFLNVQGDKSNVRLHLLGLHMKYHLNAHTHLIFRARHFSRNTVYKYFPRVNSNSNEVFLGIGVFV
;
A
#
# COMPACT_ATOMS: atom_id res chain seq x y z
N MET A 1 9.27 -1.91 22.75
CA MET A 1 8.95 -0.47 22.88
C MET A 1 9.21 0.34 21.60
N LYS A 2 10.18 0.00 20.74
CA LYS A 2 10.44 0.74 19.49
C LYS A 2 9.54 0.37 18.29
N THR A 3 8.79 -0.74 18.38
CA THR A 3 7.70 -1.08 17.45
C THR A 3 6.46 -0.21 17.66
N ALA A 4 6.38 0.56 18.75
CA ALA A 4 5.15 1.23 19.15
C ALA A 4 4.80 2.44 18.29
N VAL A 5 5.75 3.11 17.61
CA VAL A 5 5.50 4.44 16.98
C VAL A 5 4.93 4.35 15.56
N VAL A 6 5.41 3.43 14.73
CA VAL A 6 4.82 3.16 13.40
C VAL A 6 3.46 2.48 13.54
N ILE A 7 3.35 1.63 14.56
CA ILE A 7 2.11 1.00 14.99
C ILE A 7 1.19 2.04 15.68
N TYR A 8 1.68 3.11 16.32
CA TYR A 8 0.83 4.11 16.99
C TYR A 8 -0.09 4.87 16.03
N PHE A 9 0.43 5.19 14.83
CA PHE A 9 -0.36 5.89 13.80
C PHE A 9 -1.30 4.95 13.04
N VAL A 10 -1.02 3.65 13.01
CA VAL A 10 -1.86 2.62 12.34
C VAL A 10 -2.85 1.94 13.30
N LEU A 11 -2.55 1.86 14.61
CA LEU A 11 -3.41 1.24 15.62
C LEU A 11 -4.43 2.18 16.25
N LEU A 12 -4.23 3.50 16.24
CA LEU A 12 -5.27 4.42 16.72
C LEU A 12 -6.55 4.35 15.86
N SER A 13 -6.46 3.80 14.64
CA SER A 13 -7.60 3.52 13.76
C SER A 13 -8.37 2.23 14.06
N LEU A 14 -7.91 1.37 14.97
CA LEU A 14 -8.53 0.05 15.21
C LEU A 14 -8.87 -0.27 16.67
N SER A 15 -8.59 0.61 17.64
CA SER A 15 -8.83 0.32 19.07
C SER A 15 -9.73 1.31 19.82
N LEU A 16 -10.63 2.02 19.13
CA LEU A 16 -11.70 2.79 19.79
C LEU A 16 -13.08 2.25 19.40
N TYR A 17 -13.39 1.03 19.82
CA TYR A 17 -14.74 0.62 20.23
C TYR A 17 -14.62 -0.65 21.09
N GLY A 18 -14.46 -0.45 22.40
CA GLY A 18 -14.33 -1.51 23.36
C GLY A 18 -14.58 -0.97 24.77
N GLN A 19 -15.83 -1.13 25.21
CA GLN A 19 -16.38 -0.86 26.54
C GLN A 19 -16.97 0.54 26.79
N GLY A 20 -18.27 0.54 27.10
CA GLY A 20 -18.99 1.64 27.72
C GLY A 20 -20.26 2.02 26.98
N LEU A 21 -21.35 1.26 27.18
CA LEU A 21 -22.71 1.73 27.44
C LEU A 21 -23.65 0.51 27.50
N ALA A 22 -23.67 -0.14 28.66
CA ALA A 22 -24.89 -0.80 29.12
C ALA A 22 -25.81 0.32 29.61
N GLY A 23 -26.94 0.52 28.94
CA GLY A 23 -27.89 1.59 29.28
C GLY A 23 -29.16 1.50 28.44
N ASN A 24 -30.14 0.78 28.97
CA ASN A 24 -31.58 0.88 28.73
C ASN A 24 -32.07 0.97 27.27
N VAL A 25 -32.48 -0.19 26.76
CA VAL A 25 -33.46 -0.32 25.67
C VAL A 25 -34.77 0.31 26.14
N VAL A 26 -35.13 1.46 25.56
CA VAL A 26 -36.51 1.97 25.58
C VAL A 26 -37.03 1.86 24.15
N ALA A 27 -37.98 0.94 23.95
CA ALA A 27 -38.71 0.79 22.72
C ALA A 27 -39.60 2.03 22.48
N ILE A 28 -39.56 2.59 21.27
CA ILE A 28 -40.55 3.56 20.78
C ILE A 28 -41.02 3.07 19.39
N PRO A 29 -42.33 3.13 19.08
CA PRO A 29 -42.96 2.30 18.05
C PRO A 29 -42.71 2.78 16.62
N ALA A 30 -42.77 1.82 15.70
CA ALA A 30 -42.79 2.04 14.27
C ALA A 30 -44.04 2.81 13.83
N ASN A 31 -43.85 3.98 13.22
CA ASN A 31 -44.76 4.53 12.22
C ASN A 31 -44.07 5.66 11.44
N SER A 32 -43.68 5.39 10.21
CA SER A 32 -43.80 6.33 9.09
C SER A 32 -43.52 5.58 7.79
N THR A 33 -44.57 5.49 7.00
CA THR A 33 -44.62 5.08 5.61
C THR A 33 -43.82 6.04 4.74
N GLU A 34 -42.86 5.55 3.96
CA GLU A 34 -42.39 6.23 2.74
C GLU A 34 -41.92 5.20 1.68
N PRO A 35 -41.95 5.57 0.39
CA PRO A 35 -42.51 4.74 -0.67
C PRO A 35 -41.48 3.84 -1.36
N THR A 36 -41.96 2.67 -1.78
CA THR A 36 -41.27 1.72 -2.65
C THR A 36 -40.96 2.35 -4.00
N SER A 37 -39.68 2.50 -4.34
CA SER A 37 -39.22 2.65 -5.72
C SER A 37 -38.31 1.48 -6.10
N SER A 38 -38.89 0.55 -6.86
CA SER A 38 -38.20 -0.55 -7.53
C SER A 38 -37.36 -0.01 -8.68
N VAL A 39 -36.02 -0.03 -8.55
CA VAL A 39 -35.14 0.31 -9.68
C VAL A 39 -34.98 -0.93 -10.56
N THR A 40 -35.65 -0.88 -11.71
CA THR A 40 -35.54 -1.86 -12.80
C THR A 40 -34.48 -1.35 -13.77
N TYR A 41 -33.40 -2.09 -13.99
CA TYR A 41 -32.39 -1.71 -14.99
C TYR A 41 -32.91 -2.03 -16.40
N GLY A 42 -33.49 -1.03 -17.05
CA GLY A 42 -33.89 -1.07 -18.45
C GLY A 42 -32.74 -0.72 -19.41
N HIS A 43 -32.63 -1.50 -20.48
CA HIS A 43 -31.80 -1.25 -21.65
C HIS A 43 -31.99 0.16 -22.22
N VAL A 44 -30.89 0.86 -22.53
CA VAL A 44 -30.90 1.99 -23.48
C VAL A 44 -30.14 1.57 -24.74
N SER A 45 -30.92 1.31 -25.80
CA SER A 45 -30.46 1.18 -27.18
C SER A 45 -30.07 2.56 -27.72
N GLY A 46 -29.07 2.59 -28.59
CA GLY A 46 -28.41 3.81 -29.04
C GLY A 46 -29.33 4.83 -29.72
N HIS A 47 -29.25 6.07 -29.24
CA HIS A 47 -29.30 7.28 -30.03
C HIS A 47 -28.48 8.36 -29.32
N HIS A 48 -27.82 9.19 -30.12
CA HIS A 48 -27.01 10.30 -29.66
C HIS A 48 -27.85 11.29 -28.85
N ASP A 49 -27.88 11.14 -27.54
CA ASP A 49 -28.25 12.20 -26.62
C ASP A 49 -27.23 12.23 -25.48
N LYS A 50 -26.56 13.37 -25.35
CA LYS A 50 -25.71 13.70 -24.22
C LYS A 50 -26.61 13.68 -22.98
N VAL A 51 -26.64 12.56 -22.26
CA VAL A 51 -27.19 12.52 -20.91
C VAL A 51 -26.29 13.43 -20.08
N ALA A 52 -26.80 14.62 -19.77
CA ALA A 52 -26.20 15.53 -18.83
C ALA A 52 -26.17 14.84 -17.48
N ILE A 53 -25.00 14.31 -17.11
CA ILE A 53 -24.69 14.01 -15.72
C ILE A 53 -24.80 15.37 -15.01
N ALA A 54 -25.71 15.47 -14.03
CA ALA A 54 -25.82 16.65 -13.19
C ALA A 54 -24.45 16.93 -12.57
N SER A 55 -23.74 17.91 -13.13
CA SER A 55 -22.41 18.32 -12.68
C SER A 55 -22.59 19.13 -11.42
N ASP A 56 -22.58 18.46 -10.28
CA ASP A 56 -22.53 19.14 -9.00
C ASP A 56 -21.15 19.76 -8.85
N SER A 57 -21.09 21.08 -9.10
CA SER A 57 -19.95 22.01 -8.98
C SER A 57 -18.87 21.99 -10.07
N THR A 58 -18.56 23.19 -10.56
CA THR A 58 -17.43 23.57 -11.43
C THR A 58 -16.11 22.97 -10.95
N ILE A 59 -15.70 21.82 -11.50
CA ILE A 59 -14.38 21.26 -11.25
C ILE A 59 -13.38 22.10 -12.04
N VAL A 60 -12.73 23.03 -11.35
CA VAL A 60 -11.49 23.64 -11.83
C VAL A 60 -10.52 22.49 -12.09
N SER A 61 -9.98 22.41 -13.31
CA SER A 61 -8.96 21.40 -13.63
C SER A 61 -7.90 21.40 -12.53
N PHE A 62 -7.50 20.24 -12.02
CA PHE A 62 -6.47 20.17 -10.98
C PHE A 62 -5.19 20.94 -11.38
N SER A 63 -4.88 20.98 -12.68
CA SER A 63 -3.74 21.72 -13.23
C SER A 63 -3.85 23.24 -13.09
N ALA A 64 -5.06 23.76 -12.87
CA ALA A 64 -5.36 25.17 -12.66
C ALA A 64 -5.40 25.58 -11.19
N ILE A 65 -5.22 24.64 -10.25
CA ILE A 65 -5.05 24.94 -8.82
C ILE A 65 -3.71 25.66 -8.62
N GLU A 66 -3.73 26.77 -7.88
CA GLU A 66 -2.51 27.50 -7.54
C GLU A 66 -1.56 26.63 -6.71
N LYS A 67 -0.30 26.55 -7.17
CA LYS A 67 0.74 25.76 -6.51
C LYS A 67 1.33 26.51 -5.33
N LYS A 68 0.97 26.11 -4.12
CA LYS A 68 1.47 26.71 -2.87
C LYS A 68 2.86 26.16 -2.53
N ARG A 69 3.87 26.51 -3.34
CA ARG A 69 5.22 25.91 -3.29
C ARG A 69 5.88 26.04 -1.93
N GLY A 70 5.88 27.25 -1.36
CA GLY A 70 6.48 27.50 -0.04
C GLY A 70 5.84 26.63 1.04
N LYS A 71 4.52 26.47 1.01
CA LYS A 71 3.81 25.64 1.99
C LYS A 71 4.14 24.16 1.86
N ALA A 72 4.16 23.62 0.64
CA ALA A 72 4.55 22.23 0.41
C ALA A 72 5.97 21.98 0.96
N VAL A 73 6.94 22.84 0.64
CA VAL A 73 8.32 22.72 1.15
C VAL A 73 8.37 22.85 2.66
N SER A 74 7.71 23.84 3.26
CA SER A 74 7.70 24.04 4.72
C SER A 74 7.09 22.86 5.47
N ILE A 75 6.05 22.21 4.92
CA ILE A 75 5.46 21.00 5.54
C ILE A 75 6.46 19.84 5.48
N ASN A 76 7.16 19.61 4.35
CA ASN A 76 8.19 18.57 4.26
C ASN A 76 9.34 18.80 5.24
N VAL A 77 9.88 20.02 5.25
CA VAL A 77 10.93 20.41 6.19
C VAL A 77 10.46 20.23 7.62
N GLY A 78 9.23 20.67 7.92
CA GLY A 78 8.60 20.52 9.22
C GLY A 78 8.42 19.06 9.65
N LEU A 79 8.03 18.16 8.73
CA LEU A 79 7.94 16.72 8.99
C LEU A 79 9.31 16.15 9.41
N ASN A 80 10.36 16.47 8.65
CA ASN A 80 11.72 16.03 8.95
C ASN A 80 12.21 16.56 10.28
N MET A 81 11.96 17.85 10.57
CA MET A 81 12.32 18.45 11.85
C MET A 81 11.54 17.85 13.01
N ALA A 82 10.25 17.55 12.83
CA ALA A 82 9.41 16.94 13.87
C ALA A 82 9.85 15.50 14.16
N MET A 83 10.07 14.70 13.12
CA MET A 83 10.54 13.32 13.26
C MET A 83 11.93 13.28 13.91
N ARG A 84 12.87 14.11 13.45
CA ARG A 84 14.17 14.30 14.10
C ARG A 84 14.02 14.70 15.56
N GLY A 85 13.18 15.70 15.86
CA GLY A 85 12.97 16.21 17.20
C GLY A 85 12.42 15.14 18.14
N PHE A 86 11.44 14.36 17.67
CA PHE A 86 10.89 13.22 18.39
C PHE A 86 11.94 12.16 18.66
N ASN A 87 12.70 11.73 17.64
CA ASN A 87 13.75 10.72 17.80
C ASN A 87 14.89 11.20 18.72
N ARG A 88 15.24 12.49 18.66
CA ARG A 88 16.30 13.08 19.49
C ARG A 88 15.88 13.26 20.95
N ILE A 89 14.67 13.76 21.20
CA ILE A 89 14.22 14.21 22.52
C ILE A 89 13.44 13.12 23.26
N VAL A 90 12.63 12.35 22.53
CA VAL A 90 11.70 11.36 23.14
C VAL A 90 12.28 9.95 23.09
N LEU A 91 12.83 9.54 21.93
CA LEU A 91 13.44 8.22 21.81
C LEU A 91 14.93 8.20 22.19
N GLU A 92 15.55 9.38 22.25
CA GLU A 92 16.99 9.57 22.49
C GLU A 92 17.86 8.71 21.57
N ASP A 93 17.39 8.45 20.35
CA ASP A 93 18.10 7.60 19.40
C ASP A 93 19.40 8.26 18.93
N GLU A 94 20.48 7.48 18.88
CA GLU A 94 21.83 7.95 18.52
C GLU A 94 21.86 8.56 17.10
N TYR A 95 21.15 7.94 16.14
CA TYR A 95 21.08 8.43 14.76
C TYR A 95 20.47 9.83 14.64
N ALA A 96 19.68 10.27 15.62
CA ALA A 96 19.04 11.58 15.63
C ALA A 96 19.90 12.69 16.28
N GLN A 97 21.10 12.36 16.77
CA GLN A 97 22.02 13.29 17.44
C GLN A 97 22.87 14.13 16.46
N ILE A 98 22.21 14.67 15.43
CA ILE A 98 22.85 15.34 14.29
C ILE A 98 23.54 16.66 14.68
N ASN A 99 24.69 16.92 14.06
CA ASN A 99 25.39 18.20 14.09
C ASN A 99 26.00 18.51 12.70
N LEU A 100 26.60 19.69 12.52
CA LEU A 100 27.16 20.09 11.21
C LEU A 100 28.25 19.14 10.70
N ARG A 101 28.95 18.42 11.58
CA ARG A 101 29.96 17.43 11.20
C ARG A 101 29.29 16.20 10.61
N SER A 102 28.22 15.67 11.22
CA SER A 102 27.50 14.52 10.67
C SER A 102 26.86 14.85 9.32
N MET A 103 26.24 16.03 9.18
CA MET A 103 25.72 16.49 7.88
C MET A 103 26.81 16.55 6.81
N ARG A 104 27.97 17.14 7.14
CA ARG A 104 29.11 17.19 6.22
C ARG A 104 29.62 15.81 5.86
N ASN A 105 29.69 14.89 6.82
CA ASN A 105 30.12 13.52 6.58
C ASN A 105 29.15 12.82 5.60
N ASN A 106 27.84 12.90 5.83
CA ASN A 106 26.84 12.26 4.97
C ASN A 106 26.88 12.82 3.54
N ILE A 107 26.99 14.14 3.36
CA ILE A 107 27.11 14.78 2.04
C ILE A 107 28.33 14.25 1.26
N ASN A 108 29.40 13.86 1.95
CA ASN A 108 30.61 13.32 1.33
C ASN A 108 30.65 11.78 1.30
N THR A 109 29.57 11.10 1.74
CA THR A 109 29.49 9.64 1.80
C THR A 109 28.52 9.12 0.76
N LEU A 110 28.90 8.05 0.05
CA LEU A 110 28.00 7.37 -0.88
C LEU A 110 26.99 6.51 -0.13
N PRO A 111 25.76 6.36 -0.66
CA PRO A 111 24.75 5.53 -0.01
C PRO A 111 25.17 4.07 0.19
N VAL A 112 24.79 3.51 1.34
CA VAL A 112 25.01 2.11 1.74
C VAL A 112 23.67 1.38 1.91
N TRP A 113 23.67 0.09 2.22
CA TRP A 113 22.43 -0.65 2.51
C TRP A 113 22.26 -0.74 4.02
N ASP A 114 21.19 -0.18 4.56
CA ASP A 114 21.00 -0.12 6.01
C ASP A 114 20.61 -1.48 6.63
N THR A 115 20.58 -1.55 7.95
CA THR A 115 20.28 -2.77 8.72
C THR A 115 18.90 -2.75 9.38
N ASN A 116 18.01 -1.87 8.92
CA ASN A 116 16.68 -1.72 9.50
C ASN A 116 15.76 -2.92 9.21
N ARG A 117 14.74 -3.05 10.07
CA ARG A 117 13.70 -4.10 9.99
C ARG A 117 12.95 -4.06 8.67
N PHE A 118 12.44 -5.22 8.26
CA PHE A 118 11.66 -5.35 7.02
C PHE A 118 10.44 -4.41 6.99
N THR A 119 9.71 -4.33 8.10
CA THR A 119 8.56 -3.43 8.24
C THR A 119 8.98 -1.95 8.14
N THR A 120 10.12 -1.56 8.71
CA THR A 120 10.60 -0.18 8.59
C THR A 120 10.92 0.14 7.13
N ASN A 121 11.73 -0.68 6.47
CA ASN A 121 12.25 -0.38 5.13
C ASN A 121 11.22 -0.54 4.01
N LEU A 122 10.36 -1.56 4.09
CA LEU A 122 9.47 -1.92 2.99
C LEU A 122 8.03 -1.45 3.20
N ILE A 123 7.68 -0.85 4.35
CA ILE A 123 6.39 -0.14 4.51
C ILE A 123 6.51 1.19 5.28
N GLY A 124 7.37 1.29 6.30
CA GLY A 124 7.60 2.54 7.05
C GLY A 124 8.16 3.67 6.18
N HIS A 125 9.27 3.42 5.48
CA HIS A 125 9.89 4.37 4.56
C HIS A 125 8.94 4.78 3.41
N PRO A 126 8.26 3.85 2.72
CA PRO A 126 7.19 4.19 1.78
C PRO A 126 6.07 5.03 2.39
N TYR A 127 5.59 4.70 3.60
CA TYR A 127 4.54 5.50 4.25
C TYR A 127 5.02 6.90 4.62
N HIS A 128 6.26 7.06 5.09
CA HIS A 128 6.83 8.38 5.34
C HIS A 128 6.98 9.20 4.03
N GLY A 129 7.42 8.54 2.96
CA GLY A 129 7.47 9.12 1.61
C GLY A 129 6.10 9.53 1.07
N SER A 130 5.05 8.78 1.42
CA SER A 130 3.66 9.12 1.11
C SER A 130 3.24 10.45 1.76
N MET A 131 3.79 10.78 2.94
CA MET A 131 3.50 12.05 3.61
C MET A 131 4.15 13.22 2.85
N TYR A 132 5.39 13.07 2.39
CA TYR A 132 6.04 14.06 1.55
C TYR A 132 5.26 14.28 0.25
N PHE A 133 4.88 13.18 -0.40
CA PHE A 133 4.09 13.20 -1.64
C PHE A 133 2.77 13.95 -1.41
N ASN A 134 2.04 13.58 -0.36
CA ASN A 134 0.74 14.15 -0.03
C ASN A 134 0.81 15.63 0.36
N SER A 135 1.93 16.06 0.95
CA SER A 135 2.13 17.49 1.24
C SER A 135 2.20 18.31 -0.05
N ALA A 136 2.78 17.77 -1.12
CA ALA A 136 2.82 18.41 -2.43
C ALA A 136 1.44 18.34 -3.10
N ARG A 137 0.81 17.15 -3.15
CA ARG A 137 -0.52 16.96 -3.74
C ARG A 137 -1.57 17.88 -3.13
N ALA A 138 -1.61 17.98 -1.79
CA ALA A 138 -2.53 18.84 -1.06
C ALA A 138 -2.28 20.35 -1.30
N ASN A 139 -1.16 20.71 -1.92
CA ASN A 139 -0.79 22.09 -2.25
C ASN A 139 -0.72 22.35 -3.77
N GLY A 140 -1.42 21.52 -4.57
CA GLY A 140 -1.66 21.75 -6.00
C GLY A 140 -0.63 21.15 -6.96
N PHE A 141 0.30 20.32 -6.48
CA PHE A 141 1.30 19.68 -7.33
C PHE A 141 0.72 18.44 -8.01
N GLU A 142 1.04 18.23 -9.28
CA GLU A 142 0.69 17.01 -10.03
C GLU A 142 1.54 15.81 -9.55
N PHE A 143 1.22 14.60 -10.01
CA PHE A 143 1.90 13.36 -9.61
C PHE A 143 3.43 13.45 -9.71
N ASP A 144 3.97 13.75 -10.90
CA ASP A 144 5.43 13.77 -11.13
C ASP A 144 6.14 14.80 -10.25
N GLN A 145 5.50 15.96 -10.06
CA GLN A 145 6.08 17.04 -9.25
C GLN A 145 6.06 16.67 -7.77
N SER A 146 5.01 15.97 -7.33
CA SER A 146 4.90 15.43 -5.98
C SER A 146 5.96 14.35 -5.75
N SER A 147 6.25 13.50 -6.73
CA SER A 147 7.35 12.52 -6.66
C SER A 147 8.72 13.18 -6.48
N LEU A 148 8.97 14.31 -7.17
CA LEU A 148 10.21 15.08 -6.98
C LEU A 148 10.29 15.69 -5.57
N VAL A 149 9.17 16.17 -5.02
CA VAL A 149 9.13 16.66 -3.64
C VAL A 149 9.41 15.52 -2.65
N THR A 150 8.87 14.32 -2.90
CA THR A 150 9.19 13.11 -2.10
C THR A 150 10.68 12.78 -2.15
N ALA A 151 11.29 12.79 -3.33
CA ALA A 151 12.73 12.57 -3.48
C ALA A 151 13.55 13.60 -2.69
N ALA A 152 13.17 14.88 -2.77
CA ALA A 152 13.84 15.95 -2.01
C ALA A 152 13.68 15.77 -0.50
N GLY A 153 12.50 15.35 -0.03
CA GLY A 153 12.24 15.05 1.38
C GLY A 153 13.10 13.89 1.89
N SER A 154 13.21 12.82 1.09
CA SER A 154 14.06 11.66 1.39
C SER A 154 15.55 12.04 1.40
N LEU A 155 16.03 12.75 0.38
CA LEU A 155 17.42 13.24 0.35
C LEU A 155 17.75 14.13 1.56
N MET A 156 16.82 15.01 1.95
CA MET A 156 16.99 15.82 3.15
C MET A 156 17.09 14.96 4.41
N TRP A 157 16.30 13.89 4.52
CA TRP A 157 16.37 12.96 5.64
C TRP A 157 17.75 12.29 5.72
N GLU A 158 18.11 11.55 4.66
CA GLU A 158 19.32 10.74 4.59
C GLU A 158 20.61 11.55 4.76
N TYR A 159 20.69 12.73 4.13
CA TYR A 159 21.93 13.50 4.11
C TYR A 159 22.05 14.54 5.23
N LEU A 160 20.92 14.99 5.80
CA LEU A 160 20.93 16.12 6.74
C LEU A 160 20.27 15.81 8.08
N MET A 161 19.51 14.71 8.21
CA MET A 161 18.70 14.42 9.41
C MET A 161 19.06 13.10 10.09
N GLU A 162 20.23 12.53 9.77
CA GLU A 162 20.77 11.38 10.48
C GLU A 162 22.28 11.51 10.72
N THR A 163 22.82 10.74 11.66
CA THR A 163 24.28 10.55 11.82
C THR A 163 24.78 9.31 11.08
N LYS A 164 23.88 8.39 10.73
CA LYS A 164 24.17 7.22 9.90
C LYS A 164 24.45 7.65 8.46
N PRO A 165 25.26 6.89 7.69
CA PRO A 165 25.44 7.18 6.28
C PRO A 165 24.11 7.04 5.51
N PRO A 166 23.93 7.76 4.40
CA PRO A 166 22.71 7.70 3.62
C PRO A 166 22.42 6.27 3.11
N SER A 167 21.16 5.90 3.05
CA SER A 167 20.68 4.55 2.74
C SER A 167 20.14 4.45 1.30
N HIS A 168 20.69 3.51 0.53
CA HIS A 168 20.31 3.27 -0.87
C HIS A 168 18.87 2.76 -0.98
N ASN A 169 18.49 1.82 -0.11
CA ASN A 169 17.12 1.31 -0.08
C ASN A 169 16.13 2.38 0.30
N ASP A 170 16.44 3.23 1.28
CA ASP A 170 15.48 4.20 1.78
C ASP A 170 15.21 5.29 0.76
N LEU A 171 16.23 5.74 0.02
CA LEU A 171 16.05 6.65 -1.12
C LEU A 171 15.04 6.10 -2.14
N TRP A 172 15.11 4.81 -2.49
CA TRP A 172 14.17 4.19 -3.44
C TRP A 172 12.81 3.91 -2.81
N ALA A 173 12.77 3.34 -1.61
CA ALA A 173 11.55 2.96 -0.90
C ALA A 173 10.71 4.19 -0.55
N THR A 174 11.32 5.21 0.04
CA THR A 174 10.67 6.48 0.38
C THR A 174 10.26 7.23 -0.87
N THR A 175 11.08 7.26 -1.94
CA THR A 175 10.72 8.01 -3.15
C THR A 175 9.66 7.31 -4.00
N VAL A 176 9.99 6.13 -4.53
CA VAL A 176 9.15 5.45 -5.52
C VAL A 176 7.98 4.73 -4.84
N GLY A 177 8.26 4.02 -3.74
CA GLY A 177 7.21 3.39 -2.92
C GLY A 177 6.30 4.43 -2.27
N GLY A 178 6.88 5.54 -1.79
CA GLY A 178 6.12 6.64 -1.23
C GLY A 178 5.26 7.39 -2.24
N ALA A 179 5.68 7.54 -3.50
CA ALA A 179 4.80 8.07 -4.55
C ALA A 179 3.62 7.14 -4.84
N ALA A 180 3.86 5.82 -4.88
CA ALA A 180 2.81 4.84 -5.13
C ALA A 180 1.75 4.83 -4.01
N LEU A 181 2.18 4.74 -2.75
CA LEU A 181 1.28 4.80 -1.60
C LEU A 181 0.65 6.18 -1.44
N GLY A 182 1.44 7.25 -1.66
CA GLY A 182 1.00 8.64 -1.54
C GLY A 182 -0.19 8.94 -2.43
N GLU A 183 -0.12 8.59 -3.72
CA GLU A 183 -1.22 8.88 -4.64
C GLU A 183 -2.51 8.12 -4.28
N VAL A 184 -2.39 6.86 -3.83
CA VAL A 184 -3.53 6.07 -3.33
C VAL A 184 -4.15 6.74 -2.10
N LEU A 185 -3.33 7.07 -1.09
CA LEU A 185 -3.77 7.66 0.16
C LEU A 185 -4.33 9.07 -0.03
N PHE A 186 -3.73 9.86 -0.93
CA PHE A 186 -4.23 11.18 -1.30
C PHE A 186 -5.62 11.09 -1.92
N ARG A 187 -5.81 10.21 -2.93
CA ARG A 187 -7.12 10.02 -3.58
C ARG A 187 -8.17 9.49 -2.62
N LEU A 188 -7.81 8.58 -1.72
CA LEU A 188 -8.72 8.12 -0.67
C LEU A 188 -9.11 9.23 0.30
N SER A 189 -8.15 10.03 0.77
CA SER A 189 -8.45 11.19 1.62
C SER A 189 -9.35 12.20 0.90
N ASP A 190 -9.21 12.34 -0.42
CA ASP A 190 -10.03 13.21 -1.27
C ASP A 190 -11.50 12.75 -1.34
N LEU A 191 -11.73 11.43 -1.37
CA LEU A 191 -13.07 10.84 -1.36
C LEU A 191 -13.80 11.00 -0.01
N ILE A 192 -13.05 10.96 1.10
CA ILE A 192 -13.61 11.01 2.46
C ILE A 192 -14.06 12.44 2.83
N LEU A 193 -13.30 13.45 2.39
CA LEU A 193 -13.55 14.84 2.75
C LEU A 193 -14.85 15.36 2.11
N ASP A 194 -15.61 16.13 2.89
CA ASP A 194 -16.81 16.83 2.43
C ASP A 194 -17.00 18.15 3.18
N ASN A 195 -16.62 19.25 2.52
CA ASN A 195 -16.72 20.61 3.04
C ASN A 195 -18.15 21.07 3.35
N ARG A 196 -19.18 20.37 2.88
CA ARG A 196 -20.60 20.69 3.17
C ARG A 196 -21.02 20.22 4.57
N THR A 197 -20.28 19.28 5.15
CA THR A 197 -20.60 18.69 6.44
C THR A 197 -20.20 19.57 7.63
N THR A 198 -20.90 19.41 8.75
CA THR A 198 -20.70 20.14 10.01
C THR A 198 -20.62 19.19 11.22
N GLY A 199 -20.25 19.72 12.39
CA GLY A 199 -20.26 18.98 13.65
C GLY A 199 -19.38 17.72 13.65
N LEU A 200 -19.86 16.67 14.31
CA LEU A 200 -19.14 15.39 14.44
C LEU A 200 -18.90 14.69 13.10
N ALA A 201 -19.82 14.82 12.14
CA ALA A 201 -19.66 14.23 10.81
C ALA A 201 -18.45 14.83 10.08
N ARG A 202 -18.26 16.16 10.20
CA ARG A 202 -17.07 16.83 9.68
C ARG A 202 -15.80 16.39 10.41
N ALA A 203 -15.83 16.43 11.73
CA ALA A 203 -14.68 16.05 12.55
C ALA A 203 -14.20 14.61 12.24
N GLY A 204 -15.14 13.67 12.10
CA GLY A 204 -14.84 12.29 11.71
C GLY A 204 -14.22 12.19 10.32
N ARG A 205 -14.72 12.93 9.32
CA ARG A 205 -14.15 12.96 7.97
C ARG A 205 -12.74 13.54 7.93
N GLU A 206 -12.51 14.66 8.61
CA GLU A 206 -11.17 15.27 8.72
C GLU A 206 -10.20 14.35 9.44
N LEU A 207 -10.64 13.67 10.51
CA LEU A 207 -9.83 12.69 11.23
C LEU A 207 -9.46 11.49 10.35
N LEU A 208 -10.44 10.86 9.70
CA LEU A 208 -10.21 9.71 8.81
C LEU A 208 -9.30 10.09 7.63
N ALA A 209 -9.56 11.24 6.98
CA ALA A 209 -8.71 11.75 5.92
C ALA A 209 -7.30 12.07 6.43
N GLY A 210 -7.17 12.55 7.68
CA GLY A 210 -5.90 12.84 8.32
C GLY A 210 -5.11 11.60 8.73
N ILE A 211 -5.76 10.49 9.10
CA ILE A 211 -5.10 9.21 9.35
C ILE A 211 -4.48 8.68 8.05
N LEU A 212 -5.21 8.77 6.94
CA LEU A 212 -4.69 8.35 5.63
C LEU A 212 -3.64 9.31 5.09
N SER A 213 -3.81 10.61 5.32
CA SER A 213 -2.96 11.67 4.76
C SER A 213 -2.69 12.77 5.79
N PRO A 214 -1.73 12.55 6.73
CA PRO A 214 -1.47 13.50 7.82
C PRO A 214 -1.07 14.89 7.33
N THR A 215 -0.26 14.99 6.28
CA THR A 215 0.16 16.28 5.70
C THR A 215 -0.97 17.03 5.00
N ARG A 216 -1.98 16.32 4.52
CA ARG A 216 -3.21 16.94 4.02
C ARG A 216 -4.01 17.53 5.17
N LEU A 217 -4.17 16.82 6.29
CA LEU A 217 -4.81 17.38 7.49
C LEU A 217 -4.07 18.64 7.98
N ILE A 218 -2.74 18.60 8.09
CA ILE A 218 -1.93 19.79 8.44
C ILE A 218 -2.21 20.95 7.46
N THR A 219 -2.25 20.67 6.16
CA THR A 219 -2.55 21.68 5.14
C THR A 219 -3.92 22.30 5.34
N ARG A 220 -4.94 21.49 5.64
CA ARG A 220 -6.32 21.93 5.86
C ARG A 220 -6.51 22.69 7.17
N LEU A 221 -5.86 22.26 8.25
CA LEU A 221 -5.85 22.99 9.53
C LEU A 221 -5.21 24.37 9.36
N THR A 222 -4.06 24.45 8.70
CA THR A 222 -3.31 25.70 8.52
C THR A 222 -3.89 26.64 7.45
N THR A 223 -4.69 26.14 6.50
CA THR A 223 -5.50 26.99 5.59
C THR A 223 -6.84 27.42 6.20
N GLY A 224 -7.22 26.80 7.32
CA GLY A 224 -8.55 26.92 7.91
C GLY A 224 -9.64 26.16 7.15
N GLU A 225 -9.33 25.44 6.07
CA GLU A 225 -10.30 24.63 5.34
C GLU A 225 -10.93 23.55 6.22
N ALA A 226 -10.19 22.99 7.19
CA ALA A 226 -10.74 22.01 8.13
C ALA A 226 -11.92 22.56 8.97
N TRP A 227 -12.03 23.89 9.11
CA TRP A 227 -13.03 24.57 9.93
C TRP A 227 -14.14 25.25 9.12
N LYS A 228 -13.94 25.42 7.81
CA LYS A 228 -14.85 26.19 6.94
C LYS A 228 -15.86 25.28 6.24
N THR A 229 -17.14 25.62 6.38
CA THR A 229 -18.20 25.02 5.57
C THR A 229 -18.24 25.66 4.18
N GLY A 230 -18.60 24.87 3.18
CA GLY A 230 -18.70 25.32 1.79
C GLY A 230 -19.84 24.65 1.05
N GLN A 231 -20.08 25.10 -0.19
CA GLN A 231 -21.14 24.59 -1.06
C GLN A 231 -20.71 23.33 -1.84
N SER A 232 -19.41 23.09 -1.99
CA SER A 232 -18.86 21.90 -2.67
C SER A 232 -18.23 20.94 -1.68
N LYS A 233 -17.98 19.69 -2.10
CA LYS A 233 -17.25 18.69 -1.31
C LYS A 233 -15.82 19.12 -0.98
N GLY A 234 -15.19 19.95 -1.81
CA GLY A 234 -13.80 20.39 -1.59
C GLY A 234 -12.74 19.35 -1.94
N ASN A 235 -13.13 18.29 -2.66
CA ASN A 235 -12.23 17.35 -3.32
C ASN A 235 -11.47 18.06 -4.44
N PHE A 236 -10.18 17.73 -4.58
CA PHE A 236 -9.34 18.29 -5.64
C PHE A 236 -9.51 17.56 -6.97
N LEU A 237 -9.87 16.29 -6.92
CA LEU A 237 -9.97 15.41 -8.08
C LEU A 237 -11.42 15.02 -8.31
N TYR A 238 -11.79 14.79 -9.57
CA TYR A 238 -13.06 14.12 -9.88
C TYR A 238 -13.16 12.81 -9.07
N SER A 239 -14.34 12.51 -8.52
CA SER A 239 -14.58 11.26 -7.80
C SER A 239 -15.09 10.21 -8.79
N PRO A 240 -14.23 9.34 -9.35
CA PRO A 240 -14.70 8.27 -10.20
C PRO A 240 -15.42 7.19 -9.38
N PRO A 241 -16.11 6.26 -10.05
CA PRO A 241 -16.58 5.04 -9.42
C PRO A 241 -15.46 4.35 -8.64
N TYR A 242 -15.79 3.90 -7.44
CA TYR A 242 -14.91 3.10 -6.61
C TYR A 242 -15.72 1.97 -5.99
N LEU A 243 -15.02 0.89 -5.62
CA LEU A 243 -15.59 -0.23 -4.89
C LEU A 243 -14.66 -0.51 -3.72
N LEU A 244 -15.14 -0.22 -2.50
CA LEU A 244 -14.44 -0.56 -1.28
C LEU A 244 -15.00 -1.88 -0.75
N GLU A 245 -14.11 -2.80 -0.44
CA GLU A 245 -14.40 -4.05 0.22
C GLU A 245 -13.75 -4.03 1.60
N LEU A 246 -14.51 -4.38 2.63
CA LEU A 246 -14.02 -4.69 3.96
C LEU A 246 -14.35 -6.14 4.27
N TYR A 247 -13.41 -6.91 4.81
CA TYR A 247 -13.63 -8.30 5.15
C TYR A 247 -12.95 -8.72 6.45
N LEU A 248 -13.58 -9.71 7.09
CA LEU A 248 -13.13 -10.34 8.33
C LEU A 248 -13.30 -11.85 8.18
N GLY A 249 -12.37 -12.62 8.71
CA GLY A 249 -12.50 -14.07 8.77
C GLY A 249 -11.31 -14.75 9.44
N GLU A 250 -11.24 -16.07 9.29
CA GLU A 250 -10.20 -16.90 9.87
C GLU A 250 -9.25 -17.38 8.77
N THR A 251 -7.96 -17.25 9.05
CA THR A 251 -6.88 -17.75 8.20
C THR A 251 -6.16 -18.90 8.89
N MET A 252 -6.01 -20.00 8.18
CA MET A 252 -5.16 -21.12 8.55
C MET A 252 -3.92 -21.16 7.65
N SER A 253 -2.74 -21.03 8.25
CA SER A 253 -1.44 -21.12 7.57
C SER A 253 -0.75 -22.43 7.90
N VAL A 254 -0.20 -23.10 6.89
CA VAL A 254 0.49 -24.40 6.99
C VAL A 254 1.88 -24.28 6.39
N ALA A 255 2.92 -24.44 7.21
CA ALA A 255 4.31 -24.54 6.78
C ALA A 255 4.71 -26.01 6.58
N HIS A 256 5.43 -26.32 5.49
CA HIS A 256 5.82 -27.70 5.13
C HIS A 256 7.26 -28.01 5.55
N ASN A 257 7.67 -27.70 6.80
CA ASN A 257 8.80 -28.32 7.50
C ASN A 257 9.13 -27.60 8.81
N PRO A 258 8.87 -28.20 10.00
CA PRO A 258 7.89 -29.25 10.26
C PRO A 258 6.46 -28.71 10.03
N ILE A 259 5.49 -29.63 9.98
CA ILE A 259 4.08 -29.26 9.81
C ILE A 259 3.61 -28.52 11.06
N ALA A 260 3.38 -27.22 10.94
CA ALA A 260 2.77 -26.40 11.98
C ALA A 260 1.58 -25.65 11.37
N ASN A 261 0.42 -25.81 12.00
CA ASN A 261 -0.79 -25.07 11.65
C ASN A 261 -0.90 -23.85 12.55
N GLN A 262 -1.11 -22.69 11.95
CA GLN A 262 -1.36 -21.45 12.69
C GLN A 262 -2.70 -20.87 12.26
N TRP A 263 -3.52 -20.57 13.25
CA TRP A 263 -4.78 -19.85 13.07
C TRP A 263 -4.58 -18.38 13.39
N SER A 264 -5.20 -17.50 12.62
CA SER A 264 -5.20 -16.06 12.86
C SER A 264 -6.45 -15.43 12.30
N THR A 265 -7.05 -14.53 13.08
CA THR A 265 -8.16 -13.71 12.60
C THR A 265 -7.61 -12.65 11.65
N THR A 266 -8.15 -12.58 10.44
CA THR A 266 -7.70 -11.67 9.38
C THR A 266 -8.72 -10.56 9.19
N LEU A 267 -8.22 -9.33 9.21
CA LEU A 267 -8.93 -8.12 8.82
C LEU A 267 -8.33 -7.65 7.51
N GLY A 268 -9.16 -7.38 6.50
CA GLY A 268 -8.65 -6.91 5.23
C GLY A 268 -9.56 -5.94 4.52
N THR A 269 -8.96 -5.25 3.56
CA THR A 269 -9.62 -4.32 2.67
C THR A 269 -9.15 -4.48 1.24
N GLY A 270 -10.08 -4.36 0.31
CA GLY A 270 -9.82 -4.27 -1.11
C GLY A 270 -10.40 -2.97 -1.64
N LEU A 271 -9.66 -2.24 -2.45
CA LEU A 271 -10.15 -1.04 -3.11
C LEU A 271 -9.88 -1.13 -4.60
N GLN A 272 -10.92 -0.87 -5.37
CA GLN A 272 -10.81 -0.55 -6.78
C GLN A 272 -11.27 0.89 -6.97
N TYR A 273 -10.42 1.73 -7.55
CA TYR A 273 -10.71 3.13 -7.83
C TYR A 273 -10.59 3.38 -9.32
N GLY A 274 -11.55 4.10 -9.90
CA GLY A 274 -11.52 4.46 -11.31
C GLY A 274 -12.19 3.45 -12.23
N GLU A 275 -12.47 3.92 -13.44
CA GLU A 275 -12.94 3.10 -14.56
C GLU A 275 -11.79 2.62 -15.43
N ARG A 276 -11.86 1.37 -15.90
CA ARG A 276 -10.76 0.68 -16.60
C ARG A 276 -10.74 0.86 -18.12
N PHE A 277 -11.91 1.01 -18.74
CA PHE A 277 -12.08 0.74 -20.17
C PHE A 277 -12.76 1.84 -20.98
N GLU A 278 -13.36 2.84 -20.33
CA GLU A 278 -14.21 3.81 -21.02
C GLU A 278 -13.55 5.18 -21.26
N ILE A 279 -12.42 5.48 -20.61
CA ILE A 279 -11.75 6.78 -20.70
C ILE A 279 -10.27 6.57 -21.01
N LEU A 280 -9.74 7.26 -22.03
CA LEU A 280 -8.30 7.45 -22.20
C LEU A 280 -7.79 8.17 -20.95
N ILE A 281 -6.97 7.49 -20.15
CA ILE A 281 -6.48 8.06 -18.90
C ILE A 281 -5.57 9.23 -19.24
N GLY A 282 -5.92 10.40 -18.73
CA GLY A 282 -5.16 11.62 -18.93
C GLY A 282 -4.07 11.82 -17.88
N LYS A 283 -4.19 11.15 -16.71
CA LYS A 283 -3.28 11.35 -15.57
C LYS A 283 -2.96 10.05 -14.81
N PRO A 284 -1.76 9.93 -14.20
CA PRO A 284 -1.41 8.78 -13.37
C PRO A 284 -2.44 8.52 -12.26
N TYR A 285 -2.69 7.23 -11.99
CA TYR A 285 -3.60 6.73 -10.94
C TYR A 285 -5.06 7.17 -11.07
N GLU A 286 -5.53 7.57 -12.27
CA GLU A 286 -6.98 7.66 -12.52
C GLU A 286 -7.67 6.29 -12.43
N TRP A 287 -6.90 5.20 -12.56
CA TRP A 287 -7.27 3.87 -12.12
C TRP A 287 -6.19 3.25 -11.23
N PHE A 288 -6.60 2.62 -10.14
CA PHE A 288 -5.71 1.77 -9.33
C PHE A 288 -6.48 0.69 -8.55
N ARG A 289 -5.74 -0.31 -8.08
CA ARG A 289 -6.19 -1.24 -7.02
C ARG A 289 -5.29 -1.13 -5.80
N ALA A 290 -5.88 -1.26 -4.63
CA ALA A 290 -5.15 -1.39 -3.38
C ALA A 290 -5.72 -2.55 -2.55
N THR A 291 -4.85 -3.25 -1.82
CA THR A 291 -5.24 -4.31 -0.89
C THR A 291 -4.42 -4.15 0.38
N GLY A 292 -5.08 -4.22 1.53
CA GLY A 292 -4.43 -4.21 2.84
C GLY A 292 -4.94 -5.36 3.69
N GLU A 293 -4.04 -6.08 4.34
CA GLU A 293 -4.40 -7.13 5.30
C GLU A 293 -3.57 -7.02 6.57
N ALA A 294 -4.23 -7.23 7.70
CA ALA A 294 -3.62 -7.44 8.99
C ALA A 294 -4.19 -8.69 9.65
N MET A 295 -3.38 -9.33 10.48
CA MET A 295 -3.76 -10.52 11.22
C MET A 295 -3.60 -10.31 12.72
N ILE A 296 -4.51 -10.90 13.47
CA ILE A 296 -4.45 -11.05 14.92
C ILE A 296 -4.19 -12.53 15.19
N GLY A 297 -3.02 -12.84 15.74
CA GLY A 297 -2.65 -14.19 16.15
C GLY A 297 -2.00 -14.21 17.51
N ASN A 298 -1.34 -15.32 17.84
CA ASN A 298 -0.68 -15.49 19.15
C ASN A 298 0.42 -14.45 19.45
N GLU A 299 1.00 -13.84 18.41
CA GLU A 299 2.02 -12.79 18.52
C GLU A 299 1.44 -11.37 18.51
N GLY A 300 0.11 -11.24 18.57
CA GLY A 300 -0.61 -9.97 18.52
C GLY A 300 -1.06 -9.57 17.12
N PHE A 301 -1.31 -8.26 16.94
CA PHE A 301 -1.70 -7.65 15.68
C PHE A 301 -0.46 -7.34 14.82
N TYR A 302 -0.45 -7.78 13.57
CA TYR A 302 0.61 -7.46 12.61
C TYR A 302 0.07 -7.30 11.20
N LEU A 303 0.68 -6.40 10.43
CA LEU A 303 0.36 -6.14 9.03
C LEU A 303 0.99 -7.21 8.16
N THR A 304 0.19 -7.90 7.36
CA THR A 304 0.65 -9.03 6.54
C THR A 304 0.73 -8.71 5.06
N GLN A 305 -0.07 -7.77 4.58
CA GLN A 305 -0.10 -7.43 3.16
C GLN A 305 -0.42 -5.94 2.96
N VAL A 306 0.34 -5.28 2.08
CA VAL A 306 -0.01 -3.99 1.49
C VAL A 306 0.41 -4.00 0.03
N ASN A 307 -0.58 -4.01 -0.86
CA ASN A 307 -0.34 -4.04 -2.29
C ASN A 307 -1.06 -2.90 -2.98
N THR A 308 -0.41 -2.30 -3.97
CA THR A 308 -1.03 -1.35 -4.89
C THR A 308 -0.61 -1.66 -6.33
N LEU A 309 -1.55 -1.44 -7.23
CA LEU A 309 -1.34 -1.45 -8.67
C LEU A 309 -1.92 -0.15 -9.24
N GLY A 310 -1.06 0.79 -9.59
CA GLY A 310 -1.44 2.04 -10.22
C GLY A 310 -1.22 2.03 -11.72
N LEU A 311 -2.19 2.52 -12.49
CA LEU A 311 -2.01 2.76 -13.92
C LEU A 311 -1.44 4.14 -14.15
N LEU A 312 -0.26 4.22 -14.78
CA LEU A 312 0.44 5.47 -15.05
C LEU A 312 0.01 6.10 -16.37
N VAL A 313 -0.03 5.28 -17.43
CA VAL A 313 -0.46 5.67 -18.77
C VAL A 313 -1.08 4.46 -19.46
N ASN A 314 -2.14 4.68 -20.24
CA ASN A 314 -2.81 3.62 -20.98
C ASN A 314 -2.99 3.94 -22.46
N LYS A 315 -3.22 2.89 -23.23
CA LYS A 315 -3.62 2.95 -24.63
C LYS A 315 -4.67 1.86 -24.86
N LYS A 316 -5.78 2.26 -25.46
CA LYS A 316 -6.77 1.32 -25.99
C LYS A 316 -6.15 0.55 -27.16
N LEU A 317 -6.02 -0.77 -27.01
CA LEU A 317 -5.45 -1.64 -28.05
C LEU A 317 -6.55 -2.24 -28.93
N PHE A 318 -7.68 -2.60 -28.32
CA PHE A 318 -8.83 -3.17 -29.03
C PHE A 318 -10.12 -2.91 -28.26
N GLN A 319 -11.21 -2.66 -28.97
CA GLN A 319 -12.54 -2.54 -28.37
C GLN A 319 -13.60 -2.93 -29.39
N ASN A 320 -14.45 -3.88 -29.04
CA ASN A 320 -15.70 -4.18 -29.72
C ASN A 320 -16.86 -4.22 -28.70
N ARG A 321 -18.03 -4.75 -29.09
CA ARG A 321 -19.22 -4.79 -28.20
C ARG A 321 -19.06 -5.69 -26.97
N GLU A 322 -18.19 -6.69 -27.04
CA GLU A 322 -18.05 -7.74 -26.01
C GLU A 322 -16.66 -7.80 -25.40
N THR A 323 -15.65 -7.18 -26.00
CA THR A 323 -14.23 -7.31 -25.64
C THR A 323 -13.55 -5.96 -25.63
N TRP A 324 -12.83 -5.69 -24.56
CA TRP A 324 -11.99 -4.52 -24.36
C TRP A 324 -10.58 -4.97 -24.03
N VAL A 325 -9.59 -4.38 -24.69
CA VAL A 325 -8.17 -4.62 -24.44
C VAL A 325 -7.46 -3.30 -24.27
N THR A 326 -6.86 -3.13 -23.10
CA THR A 326 -6.09 -1.95 -22.74
C THR A 326 -4.67 -2.38 -22.40
N GLY A 327 -3.69 -1.71 -22.99
CA GLY A 327 -2.28 -1.83 -22.63
C GLY A 327 -1.80 -0.56 -21.94
N GLY A 328 -0.76 -0.64 -21.12
CA GLY A 328 -0.25 0.53 -20.43
C GLY A 328 1.02 0.28 -19.64
N LEU A 329 1.49 1.33 -18.97
CA LEU A 329 2.51 1.23 -17.94
C LEU A 329 1.86 1.27 -16.56
N PHE A 330 2.34 0.40 -15.69
CA PHE A 330 1.81 0.19 -14.37
C PHE A 330 2.92 0.27 -13.33
N GLN A 331 2.59 0.83 -12.17
CA GLN A 331 3.45 0.85 -11.00
C GLN A 331 2.91 -0.16 -9.99
N HIS A 332 3.75 -1.11 -9.57
CA HIS A 332 3.43 -2.00 -8.46
C HIS A 332 4.16 -1.55 -7.21
N PHE A 333 3.45 -1.65 -6.08
CA PHE A 333 4.04 -1.64 -4.75
C PHE A 333 3.47 -2.84 -4.03
N ASN A 334 4.29 -3.84 -3.69
CA ASN A 334 3.83 -5.02 -2.97
C ASN A 334 4.65 -5.26 -1.71
N TYR A 335 3.96 -5.61 -0.64
CA TYR A 335 4.53 -5.93 0.65
C TYR A 335 3.80 -7.16 1.20
N TYR A 336 4.56 -8.20 1.53
CA TYR A 336 4.08 -9.37 2.23
C TYR A 336 5.00 -9.70 3.40
N ASP A 337 4.41 -9.81 4.58
CA ASP A 337 5.05 -10.30 5.81
C ASP A 337 4.20 -11.46 6.34
N VAL A 338 4.52 -12.65 5.85
CA VAL A 338 3.82 -13.88 6.21
C VAL A 338 4.67 -14.63 7.22
N LYS A 339 4.32 -14.54 8.49
CA LYS A 339 5.01 -15.29 9.55
C LYS A 339 4.76 -16.78 9.37
N GLN A 340 5.84 -17.57 9.28
CA GLN A 340 5.77 -19.03 9.24
C GLN A 340 6.48 -19.60 10.45
N LYS A 341 5.81 -20.49 11.20
CA LYS A 341 6.47 -21.24 12.28
C LYS A 341 7.25 -22.40 11.67
N SER A 342 8.57 -22.40 11.85
CA SER A 342 9.42 -23.57 11.64
C SER A 342 9.77 -24.18 13.01
N GLY A 343 10.21 -25.43 13.00
CA GLY A 343 10.44 -26.28 14.17
C GLY A 343 11.51 -25.75 15.11
N GLU A 344 11.69 -26.45 16.23
CA GLU A 344 12.43 -26.08 17.44
C GLU A 344 13.00 -24.64 17.42
N ASN A 345 12.14 -23.70 17.82
CA ASN A 345 12.42 -22.32 18.20
C ASN A 345 12.74 -21.26 17.13
N ARG A 346 12.59 -21.50 15.82
CA ARG A 346 12.57 -20.37 14.86
C ARG A 346 11.41 -20.41 13.87
N ALA A 347 10.48 -19.46 14.01
CA ALA A 347 9.64 -19.02 12.92
C ALA A 347 10.51 -18.28 11.89
N LEU A 348 10.59 -18.76 10.65
CA LEU A 348 11.23 -18.02 9.56
C LEU A 348 10.13 -17.27 8.81
N PRO A 349 10.07 -15.94 8.87
CA PRO A 349 9.08 -15.17 8.14
C PRO A 349 9.32 -15.31 6.64
N LEU A 350 8.24 -15.38 5.86
CA LEU A 350 8.28 -15.24 4.41
C LEU A 350 7.99 -13.79 4.05
N TYR A 351 9.06 -13.11 3.65
CA TYR A 351 9.04 -11.75 3.16
C TYR A 351 9.04 -11.75 1.63
N ILE A 352 8.14 -10.95 1.07
CA ILE A 352 8.14 -10.60 -0.35
C ILE A 352 7.91 -9.11 -0.43
N SER A 353 8.82 -8.37 -1.07
CA SER A 353 8.59 -6.97 -1.37
C SER A 353 9.01 -6.59 -2.78
N GLU A 354 8.20 -5.73 -3.37
CA GLU A 354 8.43 -4.97 -4.59
C GLU A 354 8.12 -3.51 -4.25
N ALA A 355 9.04 -2.86 -3.54
CA ALA A 355 8.85 -1.50 -3.02
C ALA A 355 9.01 -0.42 -4.09
N ALA A 356 9.82 -0.67 -5.12
CA ALA A 356 9.99 0.22 -6.25
C ALA A 356 9.99 -0.56 -7.56
N SER A 357 8.91 -0.45 -8.33
CA SER A 357 8.79 -1.13 -9.62
C SER A 357 7.93 -0.38 -10.62
N ILE A 358 8.17 -0.66 -11.90
CA ILE A 358 7.35 -0.16 -13.01
C ILE A 358 7.45 -1.15 -14.17
N GLY A 359 6.39 -1.28 -14.95
CA GLY A 359 6.47 -2.02 -16.20
C GLY A 359 5.20 -2.09 -17.01
N PRO A 360 5.28 -2.65 -18.22
CA PRO A 360 4.12 -2.81 -19.08
C PRO A 360 3.12 -3.82 -18.52
N GLY A 361 1.86 -3.61 -18.89
CA GLY A 361 0.80 -4.56 -18.64
C GLY A 361 -0.30 -4.50 -19.69
N VAL A 362 -1.09 -5.57 -19.74
CA VAL A 362 -2.29 -5.67 -20.56
C VAL A 362 -3.45 -6.16 -19.71
N ILE A 363 -4.61 -5.55 -19.92
CA ILE A 363 -5.87 -5.93 -19.32
C ILE A 363 -6.84 -6.24 -20.45
N VAL A 364 -7.36 -7.46 -20.44
CA VAL A 364 -8.41 -7.95 -21.34
C VAL A 364 -9.68 -8.12 -20.52
N TYR A 365 -10.77 -7.51 -20.95
CA TYR A 365 -12.09 -7.70 -20.38
C TYR A 365 -13.05 -8.20 -21.45
N GLN A 366 -13.82 -9.21 -21.11
CA GLN A 366 -14.82 -9.81 -21.98
C GLN A 366 -16.16 -9.92 -21.24
N LYS A 367 -17.24 -9.55 -21.93
CA LYS A 367 -18.61 -9.70 -21.45
C LYS A 367 -19.41 -10.42 -22.53
N LYS A 368 -19.83 -11.65 -22.23
CA LYS A 368 -20.67 -12.45 -23.10
C LYS A 368 -21.86 -12.97 -22.31
N ASN A 369 -23.07 -12.58 -22.69
CA ASN A 369 -24.29 -12.82 -21.93
C ASN A 369 -24.14 -12.32 -20.48
N GLU A 370 -24.41 -13.18 -19.50
CA GLU A 370 -24.27 -12.90 -18.07
C GLU A 370 -22.87 -13.20 -17.51
N ILE A 371 -21.95 -13.69 -18.34
CA ILE A 371 -20.58 -14.03 -17.91
C ILE A 371 -19.67 -12.85 -18.21
N LYS A 372 -18.98 -12.38 -17.16
CA LYS A 372 -17.90 -11.39 -17.27
C LYS A 372 -16.58 -12.10 -16.98
N ALA A 373 -15.62 -11.97 -17.89
CA ALA A 373 -14.27 -12.49 -17.72
C ALA A 373 -13.26 -11.36 -17.85
N GLN A 374 -12.19 -11.44 -17.07
CA GLN A 374 -11.09 -10.51 -17.13
C GLN A 374 -9.78 -11.28 -17.01
N PHE A 375 -8.81 -10.92 -17.84
CA PHE A 375 -7.46 -11.43 -17.78
C PHE A 375 -6.48 -10.26 -17.75
N GLU A 376 -5.46 -10.36 -16.92
CA GLU A 376 -4.46 -9.34 -16.75
C GLU A 376 -3.08 -9.97 -16.73
N ALA A 377 -2.12 -9.34 -17.39
CA ALA A 377 -0.72 -9.75 -17.36
C ALA A 377 0.17 -8.51 -17.23
N TYR A 378 1.12 -8.57 -16.29
CA TYR A 378 2.06 -7.49 -16.01
C TYR A 378 3.49 -8.03 -15.92
N LEU A 379 4.42 -7.32 -16.53
CA LEU A 379 5.86 -7.58 -16.43
C LEU A 379 6.51 -6.33 -15.85
N SER A 380 6.99 -6.37 -14.62
CA SER A 380 7.61 -5.21 -13.95
C SER A 380 9.13 -5.40 -13.84
N GLY A 381 9.87 -4.31 -14.04
CA GLY A 381 11.23 -4.18 -13.55
C GLY A 381 11.20 -3.73 -12.09
N ILE A 382 11.87 -4.48 -11.22
CA ILE A 382 12.00 -4.20 -9.78
C ILE A 382 13.33 -3.50 -9.56
N ILE A 383 13.27 -2.23 -9.18
CA ILE A 383 14.45 -1.42 -8.82
C ILE A 383 14.86 -1.77 -7.38
N LEU A 384 13.89 -1.84 -6.48
CA LEU A 384 14.07 -2.26 -5.10
C LEU A 384 12.97 -3.26 -4.71
N GLY A 385 13.42 -4.44 -4.30
CA GLY A 385 12.62 -5.46 -3.66
C GLY A 385 13.38 -6.12 -2.52
N ALA A 386 12.71 -7.02 -1.82
CA ALA A 386 13.31 -7.77 -0.74
C ALA A 386 12.68 -9.15 -0.58
N SER A 387 13.44 -10.08 -0.04
CA SER A 387 13.02 -11.44 0.26
C SER A 387 13.71 -11.97 1.51
N THR A 388 13.08 -12.90 2.24
CA THR A 388 13.71 -13.57 3.39
C THR A 388 15.11 -14.08 3.09
N SER A 389 16.01 -13.96 4.06
CA SER A 389 17.28 -14.66 4.05
C SER A 389 17.32 -15.80 5.05
N ASP A 390 18.00 -16.89 4.70
CA ASP A 390 18.13 -18.07 5.55
C ASP A 390 19.38 -18.04 6.43
N HIS A 391 20.36 -17.20 6.09
CA HIS A 391 21.68 -17.16 6.74
C HIS A 391 22.01 -15.78 7.29
N PHE A 392 21.72 -14.73 6.51
CA PHE A 392 21.93 -13.35 6.92
C PHE A 392 21.04 -12.97 8.09
N LYS A 393 21.66 -12.63 9.22
CA LYS A 393 21.01 -11.96 10.35
C LYS A 393 21.99 -10.97 10.97
N LEU A 394 21.67 -9.69 10.85
CA LEU A 394 22.44 -8.61 11.44
C LEU A 394 21.47 -7.64 12.09
N GLU A 395 21.68 -7.39 13.38
CA GLU A 395 20.73 -6.62 14.21
C GLU A 395 19.30 -7.18 14.05
N ASP A 396 18.39 -6.36 13.54
CA ASP A 396 17.00 -6.70 13.30
C ASP A 396 16.69 -7.04 11.83
N ARG A 397 17.70 -7.11 10.94
CA ARG A 397 17.56 -7.45 9.52
C ARG A 397 17.91 -8.92 9.28
N ASP A 398 16.93 -9.66 8.77
CA ASP A 398 16.98 -11.09 8.43
C ASP A 398 16.47 -11.37 6.99
N TYR A 399 16.61 -10.38 6.12
CA TYR A 399 16.18 -10.44 4.74
C TYR A 399 17.23 -9.85 3.81
N ASN A 400 17.13 -10.22 2.53
CA ASN A 400 17.96 -9.69 1.48
C ASN A 400 17.23 -8.60 0.70
N PHE A 401 17.94 -7.53 0.40
CA PHE A 401 17.55 -6.61 -0.66
C PHE A 401 17.90 -7.18 -2.03
N GLY A 402 17.16 -6.78 -3.05
CA GLY A 402 17.47 -7.16 -4.41
C GLY A 402 16.77 -6.30 -5.45
N SER A 403 17.23 -6.44 -6.68
CA SER A 403 16.55 -5.90 -7.87
C SER A 403 16.29 -7.04 -8.85
N GLY A 404 15.40 -6.85 -9.81
CA GLY A 404 15.06 -7.91 -10.75
C GLY A 404 13.74 -7.68 -11.46
N PHE A 405 12.90 -8.71 -11.54
CA PHE A 405 11.67 -8.68 -12.34
C PHE A 405 10.51 -9.38 -11.63
N SER A 406 9.28 -8.94 -11.91
CA SER A 406 8.08 -9.72 -11.59
C SER A 406 7.21 -9.97 -12.80
N LEU A 407 6.58 -11.15 -12.84
CA LEU A 407 5.51 -11.50 -13.77
C LEU A 407 4.25 -11.81 -12.97
N LYS A 408 3.19 -11.05 -13.21
CA LYS A 408 1.90 -11.24 -12.53
C LYS A 408 0.81 -11.51 -13.54
N LEU A 409 0.06 -12.58 -13.31
CA LEU A 409 -1.09 -12.99 -14.11
C LEU A 409 -2.32 -13.01 -13.19
N ASN A 410 -3.43 -12.45 -13.64
CA ASN A 410 -4.69 -12.50 -12.92
C ASN A 410 -5.83 -12.82 -13.88
N SER A 411 -6.66 -13.78 -13.52
CA SER A 411 -7.87 -14.16 -14.23
C SER A 411 -9.05 -14.05 -13.28
N LEU A 412 -10.13 -13.43 -13.73
CA LEU A 412 -11.34 -13.22 -12.97
C LEU A 412 -12.53 -13.62 -13.83
N ILE A 413 -13.42 -14.46 -13.32
CA ILE A 413 -14.67 -14.84 -13.98
C ILE A 413 -15.82 -14.63 -13.01
N GLN A 414 -16.87 -13.94 -13.46
CA GLN A 414 -18.10 -13.72 -12.72
C GLN A 414 -19.25 -14.44 -13.43
N PHE A 415 -19.89 -15.37 -12.71
CA PHE A 415 -21.06 -16.14 -13.15
C PHE A 415 -22.32 -15.58 -12.50
N THR A 416 -23.35 -15.32 -13.32
CA THR A 416 -24.75 -15.03 -12.90
C THR A 416 -24.87 -14.03 -11.74
N GLN A 417 -23.97 -13.04 -11.70
CA GLN A 417 -23.78 -12.03 -10.65
C GLN A 417 -23.50 -12.56 -9.23
N LYS A 418 -23.72 -13.85 -8.94
CA LYS A 418 -23.61 -14.44 -7.61
C LYS A 418 -22.24 -15.00 -7.28
N LEU A 419 -21.53 -15.56 -8.27
CA LEU A 419 -20.27 -16.24 -8.02
C LEU A 419 -19.14 -15.56 -8.78
N GLN A 420 -18.12 -15.16 -8.05
CA GLN A 420 -16.89 -14.61 -8.60
C GLN A 420 -15.75 -15.58 -8.28
N ILE A 421 -14.98 -15.98 -9.29
CA ILE A 421 -13.79 -16.83 -9.16
C ILE A 421 -12.61 -16.07 -9.74
N SER A 422 -11.56 -15.89 -8.96
CA SER A 422 -10.30 -15.28 -9.35
C SER A 422 -9.16 -16.27 -9.16
N LEU A 423 -8.30 -16.39 -10.16
CA LEU A 423 -7.04 -17.12 -10.10
C LEU A 423 -5.91 -16.13 -10.39
N PHE A 424 -4.89 -16.08 -9.55
CA PHE A 424 -3.74 -15.22 -9.78
C PHE A 424 -2.44 -15.97 -9.53
N ALA A 425 -1.40 -15.57 -10.26
CA ALA A 425 -0.05 -16.06 -10.10
C ALA A 425 0.92 -14.88 -10.13
N GLU A 426 1.71 -14.73 -9.09
CA GLU A 426 2.78 -13.74 -8.99
C GLU A 426 4.12 -14.46 -8.93
N ASN A 427 5.04 -14.07 -9.78
CA ASN A 427 6.38 -14.61 -9.85
C ASN A 427 7.35 -13.46 -9.66
N TYR A 428 8.25 -13.57 -8.68
CA TYR A 428 9.31 -12.61 -8.43
C TYR A 428 10.65 -13.29 -8.64
N MET A 429 11.53 -12.63 -9.39
CA MET A 429 12.91 -13.02 -9.55
C MET A 429 13.78 -11.86 -9.07
N LEU A 430 14.41 -12.02 -7.91
CA LEU A 430 15.25 -11.00 -7.31
C LEU A 430 16.70 -11.48 -7.22
N PHE A 431 17.60 -10.54 -7.43
CA PHE A 431 19.04 -10.74 -7.38
C PHE A 431 19.62 -9.84 -6.29
N SER A 432 20.30 -10.46 -5.34
CA SER A 432 21.10 -9.79 -4.29
C SER A 432 22.55 -9.81 -4.75
N TRP A 433 23.00 -8.69 -5.31
CA TRP A 433 24.25 -8.57 -6.05
C TRP A 433 25.48 -8.51 -5.15
N LYS A 434 25.36 -7.77 -4.05
CA LYS A 434 26.43 -7.52 -3.08
C LYS A 434 26.02 -8.10 -1.74
N GLY A 435 26.57 -9.25 -1.39
CA GLY A 435 26.27 -9.90 -0.12
C GLY A 435 27.52 -10.33 0.63
N VAL A 436 27.30 -10.73 1.87
CA VAL A 436 28.35 -11.15 2.80
C VAL A 436 28.97 -12.48 2.36
N ASP A 437 30.30 -12.53 2.38
CA ASP A 437 31.11 -13.71 2.12
C ASP A 437 31.88 -14.21 3.36
N ASP A 438 32.11 -13.34 4.35
CA ASP A 438 32.67 -13.68 5.65
C ASP A 438 31.71 -13.27 6.79
N TYR A 439 31.09 -14.28 7.40
CA TYR A 439 30.13 -14.10 8.50
C TYR A 439 30.79 -13.95 9.86
N ASP A 440 32.04 -14.39 10.02
CA ASP A 440 32.76 -14.23 11.27
C ASP A 440 33.22 -12.77 11.43
N MET A 441 33.55 -12.10 10.32
CA MET A 441 33.78 -10.65 10.30
C MET A 441 32.60 -9.88 10.91
N LEU A 442 31.35 -10.23 10.57
CA LEU A 442 30.15 -9.55 11.09
C LEU A 442 30.07 -9.55 12.63
N LYS A 443 30.63 -10.57 13.29
CA LYS A 443 30.63 -10.67 14.76
C LYS A 443 31.67 -9.76 15.42
N THR A 444 32.65 -9.30 14.65
CA THR A 444 33.76 -8.46 15.12
C THR A 444 33.54 -6.97 14.91
N LEU A 445 32.57 -6.60 14.07
CA LEU A 445 32.26 -5.21 13.75
C LEU A 445 31.64 -4.49 14.94
N THR A 446 32.08 -3.25 15.15
CA THR A 446 31.42 -2.28 16.02
C THR A 446 30.11 -1.79 15.38
N MET A 447 29.23 -1.16 16.18
CA MET A 447 27.98 -0.58 15.66
C MET A 447 28.26 0.49 14.60
N ASP A 448 29.27 1.34 14.83
CA ASP A 448 29.69 2.34 13.85
C ASP A 448 30.14 1.70 12.53
N GLU A 449 30.83 0.56 12.55
CA GLU A 449 31.23 -0.14 11.32
C GLU A 449 30.06 -0.83 10.62
N ILE A 450 29.10 -1.33 11.40
CA ILE A 450 27.85 -1.93 10.88
C ILE A 450 27.03 -0.89 10.12
N ASP A 451 26.95 0.35 10.62
CA ASP A 451 26.22 1.43 9.95
C ASP A 451 26.78 1.75 8.56
N PHE A 452 28.08 1.53 8.32
CA PHE A 452 28.72 1.70 7.00
C PHE A 452 28.77 0.40 6.18
N LEU A 453 28.18 -0.69 6.67
CA LEU A 453 28.17 -1.98 5.99
C LEU A 453 27.32 -1.91 4.73
N ASN A 454 27.99 -1.84 3.59
CA ASN A 454 27.31 -1.75 2.31
C ASN A 454 27.05 -3.16 1.73
N VAL A 455 26.09 -3.91 2.29
CA VAL A 455 25.68 -5.24 1.78
C VAL A 455 24.16 -5.40 1.76
N GLN A 456 23.66 -6.07 0.73
CA GLN A 456 22.25 -6.39 0.53
C GLN A 456 21.77 -7.60 1.34
N GLY A 457 22.63 -8.21 2.16
CA GLY A 457 22.37 -9.46 2.86
C GLY A 457 23.23 -10.60 2.30
N ASP A 458 22.63 -11.75 2.04
CA ASP A 458 23.27 -12.86 1.34
C ASP A 458 23.34 -12.64 -0.17
N LYS A 459 24.50 -12.92 -0.76
CA LYS A 459 24.63 -12.93 -2.22
C LYS A 459 23.84 -14.11 -2.79
N SER A 460 22.71 -13.83 -3.42
CA SER A 460 21.74 -14.85 -3.79
C SER A 460 20.87 -14.45 -4.97
N ASN A 461 20.27 -15.47 -5.60
CA ASN A 461 19.20 -15.32 -6.58
C ASN A 461 17.97 -16.04 -6.03
N VAL A 462 16.88 -15.33 -5.84
CA VAL A 462 15.64 -15.90 -5.31
C VAL A 462 14.56 -15.91 -6.38
N ARG A 463 13.78 -17.00 -6.40
CA ARG A 463 12.51 -17.09 -7.11
C ARG A 463 11.40 -17.31 -6.10
N LEU A 464 10.42 -16.40 -6.10
CA LEU A 464 9.23 -16.48 -5.27
C LEU A 464 8.02 -16.64 -6.17
N HIS A 465 7.16 -17.59 -5.83
CA HIS A 465 5.93 -17.89 -6.53
C HIS A 465 4.78 -17.81 -5.54
N LEU A 466 3.78 -17.00 -5.85
CA LEU A 466 2.52 -16.92 -5.13
C LEU A 466 1.40 -17.28 -6.09
N LEU A 467 0.76 -18.42 -5.87
CA LEU A 467 -0.43 -18.85 -6.58
C LEU A 467 -1.64 -18.68 -5.67
N GLY A 468 -2.74 -18.13 -6.17
CA GLY A 468 -3.94 -17.96 -5.38
C GLY A 468 -5.24 -18.21 -6.12
N LEU A 469 -6.19 -18.80 -5.40
CA LEU A 469 -7.60 -18.94 -5.76
C LEU A 469 -8.41 -18.09 -4.79
N HIS A 470 -9.30 -17.26 -5.31
CA HIS A 470 -10.23 -16.46 -4.53
C HIS A 470 -11.64 -16.65 -5.09
N MET A 471 -12.55 -17.15 -4.28
CA MET A 471 -13.97 -17.27 -4.61
C MET A 471 -14.79 -16.32 -3.72
N LYS A 472 -15.70 -15.57 -4.34
CA LYS A 472 -16.71 -14.79 -3.62
C LYS A 472 -18.10 -15.25 -4.01
N TYR A 473 -18.92 -15.52 -3.02
CA TYR A 473 -20.32 -15.86 -3.20
C TYR A 473 -21.20 -14.75 -2.63
N HIS A 474 -21.86 -13.99 -3.50
CA HIS A 474 -22.70 -12.86 -3.13
C HIS A 474 -24.03 -13.35 -2.55
N LEU A 475 -24.26 -12.98 -1.28
CA LEU A 475 -25.52 -13.23 -0.58
C LEU A 475 -26.55 -12.17 -0.96
N ASN A 476 -26.10 -10.93 -1.13
CA ASN A 476 -26.87 -9.79 -1.61
C ASN A 476 -25.93 -8.79 -2.33
N ALA A 477 -26.42 -7.57 -2.63
CA ALA A 477 -25.64 -6.55 -3.33
C ALA A 477 -24.39 -6.07 -2.57
N HIS A 478 -24.38 -6.17 -1.24
CA HIS A 478 -23.32 -5.68 -0.37
C HIS A 478 -22.52 -6.81 0.27
N THR A 479 -23.16 -7.89 0.71
CA THR A 479 -22.56 -8.95 1.52
C THR A 479 -22.22 -10.17 0.69
N HIS A 480 -21.03 -10.74 0.93
CA HIS A 480 -20.57 -11.96 0.28
C HIS A 480 -19.73 -12.82 1.21
N LEU A 481 -19.74 -14.14 0.97
CA LEU A 481 -18.82 -15.08 1.58
C LEU A 481 -17.53 -15.11 0.75
N ILE A 482 -16.40 -15.25 1.43
CA ILE A 482 -15.08 -15.30 0.81
C ILE A 482 -14.43 -16.63 1.17
N PHE A 483 -13.96 -17.34 0.15
CA PHE A 483 -13.02 -18.44 0.29
C PHE A 483 -11.75 -18.08 -0.48
N ARG A 484 -10.59 -18.21 0.16
CA ARG A 484 -9.30 -17.97 -0.48
C ARG A 484 -8.32 -19.08 -0.13
N ALA A 485 -7.59 -19.56 -1.12
CA ALA A 485 -6.46 -20.45 -0.94
C ALA A 485 -5.23 -19.83 -1.62
N ARG A 486 -4.09 -19.77 -0.91
CA ARG A 486 -2.81 -19.28 -1.44
C ARG A 486 -1.74 -20.34 -1.23
N HIS A 487 -0.88 -20.50 -2.22
CA HIS A 487 0.33 -21.30 -2.14
C HIS A 487 1.53 -20.40 -2.39
N PHE A 488 2.46 -20.38 -1.44
CA PHE A 488 3.73 -19.67 -1.55
C PHE A 488 4.84 -20.69 -1.73
N SER A 489 5.72 -20.44 -2.69
CA SER A 489 6.93 -21.22 -2.92
C SER A 489 8.12 -20.28 -3.08
N ARG A 490 9.22 -20.59 -2.40
CA ARG A 490 10.49 -19.87 -2.51
C ARG A 490 11.59 -20.85 -2.86
N ASN A 491 12.44 -20.47 -3.80
CA ASN A 491 13.68 -21.15 -4.10
C ASN A 491 14.81 -20.11 -4.13
N THR A 492 15.70 -20.19 -3.16
CA THR A 492 16.85 -19.28 -3.03
C THR A 492 18.13 -20.04 -3.34
N VAL A 493 18.87 -19.55 -4.34
CA VAL A 493 20.21 -20.03 -4.70
C VAL A 493 21.23 -19.06 -4.14
N TYR A 494 21.90 -19.47 -3.08
CA TYR A 494 22.99 -18.69 -2.47
C TYR A 494 24.31 -18.95 -3.17
N LYS A 495 25.20 -17.96 -3.19
CA LYS A 495 26.56 -18.13 -3.73
C LYS A 495 27.46 -18.94 -2.79
N TYR A 496 27.31 -18.74 -1.48
CA TYR A 496 28.20 -19.31 -0.46
C TYR A 496 27.53 -20.34 0.45
N PHE A 497 26.21 -20.54 0.31
CA PHE A 497 25.43 -21.48 1.13
C PHE A 497 24.66 -22.47 0.25
N PRO A 498 24.19 -23.60 0.83
CA PRO A 498 23.31 -24.52 0.13
C PRO A 498 22.03 -23.85 -0.34
N ARG A 499 21.46 -24.34 -1.44
CA ARG A 499 20.13 -23.92 -1.91
C ARG A 499 19.08 -24.22 -0.84
N VAL A 500 18.17 -23.27 -0.63
CA VAL A 500 17.01 -23.44 0.26
C VAL A 500 15.72 -23.34 -0.54
N ASN A 501 14.82 -24.31 -0.32
CA ASN A 501 13.45 -24.26 -0.82
C ASN A 501 12.49 -24.19 0.36
N SER A 502 11.46 -23.35 0.29
CA SER A 502 10.39 -23.31 1.27
C SER A 502 9.04 -23.20 0.60
N ASN A 503 8.03 -23.84 1.19
CA ASN A 503 6.66 -23.84 0.71
C ASN A 503 5.69 -23.63 1.88
N SER A 504 4.67 -22.81 1.67
CA SER A 504 3.57 -22.65 2.60
C SER A 504 2.24 -22.54 1.89
N ASN A 505 1.19 -22.93 2.61
CA ASN A 505 -0.18 -22.78 2.17
C ASN A 505 -0.93 -21.91 3.15
N GLU A 506 -1.88 -21.14 2.64
CA GLU A 506 -2.82 -20.37 3.43
C GLU A 506 -4.24 -20.64 2.92
N VAL A 507 -5.17 -20.88 3.84
CA VAL A 507 -6.60 -20.94 3.54
C VAL A 507 -7.32 -19.92 4.42
N PHE A 508 -8.11 -19.06 3.80
CA PHE A 508 -8.95 -18.08 4.46
C PHE A 508 -10.42 -18.34 4.15
N LEU A 509 -11.25 -18.25 5.18
CA LEU A 509 -12.70 -18.24 5.08
C LEU A 509 -13.23 -17.04 5.87
N GLY A 510 -14.09 -16.25 5.23
CA GLY A 510 -14.64 -15.07 5.87
C GLY A 510 -15.86 -14.50 5.20
N ILE A 511 -16.27 -13.34 5.70
CA ILE A 511 -17.37 -12.54 5.17
C ILE A 511 -16.85 -11.16 4.78
N GLY A 512 -17.34 -10.65 3.66
CA GLY A 512 -17.01 -9.33 3.15
C GLY A 512 -18.25 -8.48 2.93
N VAL A 513 -18.03 -7.17 2.94
CA VAL A 513 -19.03 -6.15 2.63
C VAL A 513 -18.45 -5.16 1.62
N PHE A 514 -19.20 -4.88 0.57
CA PHE A 514 -18.95 -3.79 -0.37
C PHE A 514 -19.65 -2.51 0.08
N VAL A 515 -18.88 -1.41 0.07
CA VAL A 515 -19.29 -0.05 0.45
C VAL A 515 -19.12 0.90 -0.72
#